data_AF-A0A0F9EL78-F1
#
_entry.id   AF-A0A0F9EL78-F1
#
_cell.length_a   1.000
_cell.length_b   1.000
_cell.length_c   1.000
_cell.angle_alpha   90.00
_cell.angle_beta   90.00
_cell.angle_gamma   90.00
#
_symmetry.space_group_name_H-M   'P 1'
#
loop_
_entity.id
_entity.type
_entity.pdbx_description
1 polymer ?
#
loop_
_entity_poly.entity_id
_entity_poly.type
_entity_poly.pdbx_seq_one_letter_code
_entity_poly.pdbx_strand_id
1 'polypeptide(L)'
;IEGGSIEFELYNVTADGKVDEDWEMDVIQAIDGEDETVVLDEDGNFTAWWDFNDEDIELSVGSYLINITDSEDLFVQVEFNVITKTSDIDTRKTAFKIGETIAFNVESSFAQDESYIKVWEPSGALYWRTDDFVDWVKVGTIQRILYADQVAGGNPMMLLDDAPLGTWTWTWYDEDADELDDGVFAVEAAAADVVAGLVEDLTTDIDELVDEIAALADDIVDYSSDFNSVKDNIAAVADLAADAVAAAEAAADAVTSVASVAGEAAAAAADAAEAANAAKDAADGLTTLVYGAIGASLVAALAAIVSLMQISKRIAG
;
A
#
# COMPACT_ATOMS: atom_id res chain seq x y z
N ILE A 1 -39.28 71.33 -30.12
CA ILE A 1 -39.99 70.73 -31.27
C ILE A 1 -41.09 69.93 -30.62
N GLU A 2 -42.15 70.61 -30.19
CA GLU A 2 -43.23 69.97 -29.43
C GLU A 2 -44.18 69.32 -30.43
N GLY A 3 -44.50 68.04 -30.22
CA GLY A 3 -45.41 67.29 -31.11
C GLY A 3 -44.78 66.78 -32.41
N GLY A 4 -43.44 66.72 -32.51
CA GLY A 4 -42.76 66.00 -33.60
C GLY A 4 -42.92 64.49 -33.44
N SER A 5 -43.23 63.78 -34.54
CA SER A 5 -43.30 62.31 -34.56
C SER A 5 -41.91 61.70 -34.46
N ILE A 6 -41.81 60.55 -33.80
CA ILE A 6 -40.57 59.79 -33.64
C ILE A 6 -40.74 58.43 -34.32
N GLU A 7 -39.75 58.04 -35.12
CA GLU A 7 -39.67 56.73 -35.78
C GLU A 7 -38.68 55.84 -35.02
N PHE A 8 -39.04 54.57 -34.84
CA PHE A 8 -38.25 53.58 -34.13
C PHE A 8 -38.01 52.37 -35.03
N GLU A 9 -36.74 52.07 -35.28
CA GLU A 9 -36.31 50.90 -36.05
C GLU A 9 -35.40 50.03 -35.19
N LEU A 10 -35.65 48.73 -35.18
CA LEU A 10 -34.80 47.73 -34.56
C LEU A 10 -33.93 47.06 -35.61
N TYR A 11 -32.62 46.98 -35.37
CA TYR A 11 -31.68 46.26 -36.22
C TYR A 11 -31.06 45.10 -35.46
N ASN A 12 -31.09 43.90 -36.03
CA ASN A 12 -30.20 42.81 -35.65
C ASN A 12 -28.83 43.06 -36.28
N VAL A 13 -27.76 43.03 -35.48
CA VAL A 13 -26.42 43.36 -35.94
C VAL A 13 -25.52 42.14 -35.93
N THR A 14 -24.89 41.86 -37.06
CA THR A 14 -23.87 40.81 -37.17
C THR A 14 -22.62 41.16 -36.37
N ALA A 15 -21.77 40.16 -36.11
CA ALA A 15 -20.49 40.35 -35.41
C ALA A 15 -19.51 41.33 -36.11
N ASP A 16 -19.71 41.64 -37.39
CA ASP A 16 -18.97 42.67 -38.14
C ASP A 16 -19.67 44.03 -38.22
N GLY A 17 -20.76 44.22 -37.46
CA GLY A 17 -21.49 45.48 -37.31
C GLY A 17 -22.40 45.83 -38.49
N LYS A 18 -22.84 44.84 -39.27
CA LYS A 18 -23.81 45.04 -40.36
C LYS A 18 -25.22 44.70 -39.88
N VAL A 19 -26.19 45.45 -40.36
CA VAL A 19 -27.61 45.11 -40.19
C VAL A 19 -27.89 43.83 -40.98
N ASP A 20 -28.37 42.81 -40.29
CA ASP A 20 -28.81 41.54 -40.86
C ASP A 20 -30.31 41.57 -41.15
N GLU A 21 -31.08 42.09 -40.19
CA GLU A 21 -32.54 42.21 -40.23
C GLU A 21 -32.96 43.55 -39.58
N ASP A 22 -34.03 44.14 -40.10
CA ASP A 22 -34.62 45.38 -39.63
C ASP A 22 -36.13 45.22 -39.41
N TRP A 23 -36.63 45.82 -38.32
CA TRP A 23 -38.06 45.84 -37.97
C TRP A 23 -38.49 47.24 -37.57
N GLU A 24 -39.65 47.67 -38.05
CA GLU A 24 -40.34 48.84 -37.50
C GLU A 24 -40.86 48.48 -36.11
N MET A 25 -40.65 49.37 -35.12
CA MET A 25 -41.09 49.13 -33.75
C MET A 25 -42.37 49.91 -33.46
N ASP A 26 -43.43 49.19 -33.07
CA ASP A 26 -44.66 49.78 -32.56
C ASP A 26 -44.46 50.26 -31.12
N VAL A 27 -43.84 51.43 -30.98
CA VAL A 27 -43.56 52.06 -29.69
C VAL A 27 -44.70 52.99 -29.30
N ILE A 28 -45.17 52.85 -28.06
CA ILE A 28 -46.29 53.62 -27.50
C ILE A 28 -45.85 54.50 -26.33
N GLN A 29 -46.54 55.61 -26.15
CA GLN A 29 -46.39 56.51 -25.01
C GLN A 29 -47.72 56.59 -24.26
N ALA A 30 -47.68 56.44 -22.94
CA ALA A 30 -48.87 56.60 -22.11
C ALA A 30 -49.13 58.09 -21.82
N ILE A 31 -50.19 58.65 -22.41
CA ILE A 31 -50.61 60.04 -22.20
C ILE A 31 -52.03 60.03 -21.62
N ASP A 32 -52.21 60.62 -20.44
CA ASP A 32 -53.49 60.63 -19.71
C ASP A 32 -54.14 59.25 -19.49
N GLY A 33 -53.33 58.17 -19.55
CA GLY A 33 -53.78 56.79 -19.37
C GLY A 33 -54.28 56.10 -20.65
N GLU A 34 -54.07 56.70 -21.82
CA GLU A 34 -54.30 56.09 -23.13
C GLU A 34 -52.95 55.88 -23.86
N ASP A 35 -52.88 54.82 -24.67
CA ASP A 35 -51.71 54.50 -25.48
C ASP A 35 -51.73 55.33 -26.76
N GLU A 36 -50.75 56.21 -26.91
CA GLU A 36 -50.65 57.17 -28.01
C GLU A 36 -49.30 57.01 -28.74
N THR A 37 -49.23 57.56 -29.96
CA THR A 37 -47.97 57.65 -30.70
C THR A 37 -46.97 58.52 -29.94
N VAL A 38 -45.70 58.10 -29.90
CA VAL A 38 -44.64 58.83 -29.20
C VAL A 38 -44.41 60.21 -29.83
N VAL A 39 -44.44 61.24 -28.98
CA VAL A 39 -44.11 62.62 -29.36
C VAL A 39 -43.12 63.24 -28.37
N LEU A 40 -42.33 64.19 -28.87
CA LEU A 40 -41.42 64.98 -28.04
C LEU A 40 -42.19 65.99 -27.16
N ASP A 41 -41.79 66.08 -25.89
CA ASP A 41 -42.23 67.12 -24.97
C ASP A 41 -41.62 68.49 -25.31
N GLU A 42 -41.98 69.52 -24.54
CA GLU A 42 -41.50 70.89 -24.74
C GLU A 42 -39.97 71.04 -24.63
N ASP A 43 -39.33 70.13 -23.90
CA ASP A 43 -37.87 70.05 -23.71
C ASP A 43 -37.18 69.09 -24.70
N GLY A 44 -37.94 68.39 -25.54
CA GLY A 44 -37.43 67.41 -26.50
C GLY A 44 -37.15 66.03 -25.91
N ASN A 45 -37.77 65.66 -24.80
CA ASN A 45 -37.69 64.33 -24.21
C ASN A 45 -38.97 63.53 -24.46
N PHE A 46 -38.89 62.22 -24.21
CA PHE A 46 -40.04 61.32 -24.20
C PHE A 46 -39.76 60.14 -23.26
N THR A 47 -40.80 59.40 -22.89
CA THR A 47 -40.69 58.10 -22.22
C THR A 47 -41.75 57.21 -22.84
N ALA A 48 -41.31 56.10 -23.42
CA ALA A 48 -42.15 55.25 -24.24
C ALA A 48 -41.82 53.78 -23.97
N TRP A 49 -42.70 52.89 -24.41
CA TRP A 49 -42.65 51.46 -24.18
C TRP A 49 -42.86 50.72 -25.50
N TRP A 50 -42.16 49.61 -25.65
CA TRP A 50 -42.35 48.67 -26.76
C TRP A 50 -42.68 47.32 -26.16
N ASP A 51 -43.85 46.78 -26.50
CA ASP A 51 -44.19 45.39 -26.18
C ASP A 51 -43.84 44.52 -27.38
N PHE A 52 -42.65 43.93 -27.34
CA PHE A 52 -42.20 43.01 -28.39
C PHE A 52 -42.95 41.67 -28.38
N ASN A 53 -43.80 41.40 -27.39
CA ASN A 53 -44.60 40.16 -27.31
C ASN A 53 -45.96 40.26 -28.02
N ASP A 54 -46.39 41.46 -28.41
CA ASP A 54 -47.68 41.66 -29.10
C ASP A 54 -47.60 41.35 -30.61
N GLU A 55 -46.38 41.19 -31.13
CA GLU A 55 -46.09 40.87 -32.53
C GLU A 55 -45.36 39.53 -32.69
N ASP A 56 -45.39 38.94 -33.89
CA ASP A 56 -44.63 37.73 -34.28
C ASP A 56 -43.09 37.97 -34.32
N ILE A 57 -42.56 38.92 -33.54
CA ILE A 57 -41.12 39.24 -33.46
C ILE A 57 -40.49 38.39 -32.36
N GLU A 58 -39.86 37.29 -32.76
CA GLU A 58 -39.04 36.46 -31.86
C GLU A 58 -37.57 36.87 -31.98
N LEU A 59 -37.05 37.59 -30.98
CA LEU A 59 -35.66 38.01 -30.97
C LEU A 59 -34.72 36.84 -30.66
N SER A 60 -33.88 36.48 -31.62
CA SER A 60 -32.81 35.50 -31.42
C SER A 60 -31.67 36.05 -30.57
N VAL A 61 -30.86 35.17 -29.97
CA VAL A 61 -29.66 35.58 -29.22
C VAL A 61 -28.70 36.36 -30.12
N GLY A 62 -28.34 37.57 -29.72
CA GLY A 62 -27.56 38.48 -30.56
C GLY A 62 -27.48 39.89 -30.01
N SER A 63 -26.80 40.76 -30.75
CA SER A 63 -26.70 42.19 -30.48
C SER A 63 -27.68 42.93 -31.36
N TYR A 64 -28.38 43.90 -30.79
CA TYR A 64 -29.40 44.68 -31.46
C TYR A 64 -29.16 46.16 -31.26
N LEU A 65 -29.54 46.96 -32.25
CA LEU A 65 -29.51 48.41 -32.21
C LEU A 65 -30.92 48.95 -32.40
N ILE A 66 -31.40 49.75 -31.46
CA ILE A 66 -32.60 50.56 -31.61
C ILE A 66 -32.17 51.90 -32.17
N ASN A 67 -32.67 52.26 -33.34
CA ASN A 67 -32.49 53.55 -33.98
C ASN A 67 -33.76 54.38 -33.80
N ILE A 68 -33.60 55.58 -33.24
CA ILE A 68 -34.69 56.48 -32.90
C ILE A 68 -34.45 57.77 -33.68
N THR A 69 -35.36 58.11 -34.60
CA THR A 69 -35.20 59.26 -35.51
C THR A 69 -36.36 60.24 -35.36
N ASP A 70 -36.07 61.54 -35.28
CA ASP A 70 -37.09 62.59 -35.25
C ASP A 70 -37.45 63.12 -36.65
N SER A 71 -38.44 64.00 -36.73
CA SER A 71 -38.90 64.61 -37.99
C SER A 71 -37.88 65.53 -38.68
N GLU A 72 -36.75 65.83 -38.05
CA GLU A 72 -35.67 66.68 -38.58
C GLU A 72 -34.41 65.83 -38.94
N ASP A 73 -34.57 64.50 -39.06
CA ASP A 73 -33.52 63.52 -39.34
C ASP A 73 -32.42 63.45 -38.26
N LEU A 74 -32.70 63.89 -37.02
CA LEU A 74 -31.80 63.68 -35.88
C LEU A 74 -32.08 62.30 -35.29
N PHE A 75 -31.03 61.52 -35.07
CA PHE A 75 -31.18 60.17 -34.53
C PHE A 75 -30.24 59.85 -33.36
N VAL A 76 -30.68 58.89 -32.54
CA VAL A 76 -29.89 58.24 -31.49
C VAL A 76 -29.96 56.73 -31.66
N GLN A 77 -28.87 56.04 -31.33
CA GLN A 77 -28.81 54.59 -31.36
C GLN A 77 -28.54 54.04 -29.95
N VAL A 78 -29.28 53.01 -29.59
CA VAL A 78 -29.16 52.30 -28.31
C VAL A 78 -28.90 50.83 -28.58
N GLU A 79 -27.81 50.30 -28.03
CA GLU A 79 -27.45 48.89 -28.16
C GLU A 79 -28.02 48.07 -26.99
N PHE A 80 -28.58 46.90 -27.30
CA PHE A 80 -28.88 45.88 -26.30
C PHE A 80 -28.53 44.48 -26.80
N ASN A 81 -28.45 43.51 -25.90
CA ASN A 81 -28.14 42.13 -26.23
C ASN A 81 -29.25 41.22 -25.74
N VAL A 82 -29.69 40.32 -26.62
CA VAL A 82 -30.51 39.18 -26.25
C VAL A 82 -29.58 38.02 -25.96
N ILE A 83 -29.64 37.49 -24.74
CA ILE A 83 -28.80 36.39 -24.29
C ILE A 83 -29.67 35.22 -23.85
N THR A 84 -29.14 34.01 -23.94
CA THR A 84 -29.79 32.85 -23.34
C THR A 84 -29.87 33.03 -21.82
N LYS A 85 -31.04 32.81 -21.22
CA LYS A 85 -31.16 32.70 -19.77
C LYS A 85 -30.30 31.53 -19.31
N THR A 86 -29.25 31.83 -18.54
CA THR A 86 -28.44 30.80 -17.86
C THR A 86 -28.65 30.88 -16.37
N SER A 87 -28.67 29.73 -15.73
CA SER A 87 -28.69 29.54 -14.28
C SER A 87 -27.69 28.42 -14.01
N ASP A 88 -26.73 28.66 -13.12
CA ASP A 88 -25.66 27.72 -12.79
C ASP A 88 -25.43 27.73 -11.28
N ILE A 89 -25.41 26.55 -10.68
CA ILE A 89 -25.16 26.39 -9.26
C ILE A 89 -24.36 25.11 -9.00
N ASP A 90 -23.31 25.24 -8.19
CA ASP A 90 -22.61 24.09 -7.63
C ASP A 90 -22.17 24.40 -6.20
N THR A 91 -22.08 23.36 -5.40
CA THR A 91 -21.35 23.38 -4.15
C THR A 91 -19.89 23.79 -4.34
N ARG A 92 -19.33 24.51 -3.38
CA ARG A 92 -17.91 24.92 -3.43
C ARG A 92 -16.92 23.77 -3.27
N LYS A 93 -17.39 22.62 -2.79
CA LYS A 93 -16.63 21.37 -2.65
C LYS A 93 -17.58 20.22 -2.93
N THR A 94 -17.05 19.13 -3.48
CA THR A 94 -17.80 17.89 -3.64
C THR A 94 -17.91 17.07 -2.35
N ALA A 95 -17.10 17.38 -1.33
CA ALA A 95 -17.10 16.73 -0.02
C ALA A 95 -16.81 17.74 1.10
N PHE A 96 -17.57 17.63 2.18
CA PHE A 96 -17.48 18.44 3.38
C PHE A 96 -17.30 17.55 4.60
N LYS A 97 -16.61 18.06 5.62
CA LYS A 97 -16.47 17.37 6.91
C LYS A 97 -17.40 17.97 7.94
N ILE A 98 -17.77 17.17 8.94
CA ILE A 98 -18.41 17.67 10.17
C ILE A 98 -17.64 18.89 10.71
N GLY A 99 -18.38 19.95 11.06
CA GLY A 99 -17.87 21.25 11.50
C GLY A 99 -17.61 22.25 10.36
N GLU A 100 -17.67 21.85 9.09
CA GLU A 100 -17.53 22.77 7.96
C GLU A 100 -18.85 23.46 7.60
N THR A 101 -18.73 24.61 6.92
CA THR A 101 -19.86 25.33 6.34
C THR A 101 -20.04 24.97 4.88
N ILE A 102 -21.26 24.59 4.52
CA ILE A 102 -21.67 24.33 3.15
C ILE A 102 -22.05 25.65 2.49
N ALA A 103 -21.60 25.81 1.26
CA ALA A 103 -21.97 26.95 0.42
C ALA A 103 -21.86 26.63 -1.05
N PHE A 104 -22.52 27.49 -1.82
CA PHE A 104 -22.74 27.34 -3.24
C PHE A 104 -22.08 28.50 -4.00
N ASN A 105 -21.70 28.25 -5.24
CA ASN A 105 -21.48 29.28 -6.23
C ASN A 105 -22.78 29.38 -7.02
N VAL A 106 -23.54 30.45 -6.82
CA VAL A 106 -24.84 30.66 -7.47
C VAL A 106 -24.67 31.79 -8.47
N GLU A 107 -24.85 31.51 -9.75
CA GLU A 107 -24.73 32.48 -10.83
C GLU A 107 -25.92 32.38 -11.80
N SER A 108 -26.37 33.52 -12.32
CA SER A 108 -27.42 33.57 -13.33
C SER A 108 -27.25 34.77 -14.25
N SER A 109 -27.78 34.68 -15.47
CA SER A 109 -27.84 35.82 -16.39
C SER A 109 -28.79 36.92 -15.89
N PHE A 110 -29.79 36.56 -15.10
CA PHE A 110 -30.78 37.47 -14.52
C PHE A 110 -30.97 37.15 -13.03
N ALA A 111 -31.27 38.17 -12.22
CA ALA A 111 -31.59 37.92 -10.82
C ALA A 111 -32.77 36.95 -10.73
N GLN A 112 -32.64 35.88 -9.95
CA GLN A 112 -33.75 35.00 -9.60
C GLN A 112 -34.21 35.47 -8.22
N ASP A 113 -34.92 36.60 -8.18
CA ASP A 113 -35.42 37.17 -6.94
C ASP A 113 -36.36 36.16 -6.25
N GLU A 114 -36.31 36.13 -4.92
CA GLU A 114 -37.06 35.21 -4.06
C GLU A 114 -36.74 33.70 -4.27
N SER A 115 -35.74 33.37 -5.10
CA SER A 115 -35.23 31.99 -5.23
C SER A 115 -34.51 31.52 -3.96
N TYR A 116 -34.44 30.20 -3.75
CA TYR A 116 -33.88 29.64 -2.51
C TYR A 116 -33.34 28.21 -2.70
N ILE A 117 -32.44 27.78 -1.82
CA ILE A 117 -31.86 26.43 -1.86
C ILE A 117 -32.42 25.61 -0.70
N LYS A 118 -32.76 24.34 -0.96
CA LYS A 118 -33.02 23.31 0.07
C LYS A 118 -31.94 22.25 0.01
N VAL A 119 -31.63 21.68 1.18
CA VAL A 119 -30.63 20.63 1.34
C VAL A 119 -31.20 19.50 2.20
N TRP A 120 -31.04 18.26 1.74
CA TRP A 120 -31.54 17.05 2.38
C TRP A 120 -30.40 16.14 2.79
N GLU A 121 -30.57 15.55 3.97
CA GLU A 121 -29.69 14.51 4.48
C GLU A 121 -29.97 13.16 3.78
N PRO A 122 -29.09 12.14 3.92
CA PRO A 122 -29.19 10.88 3.17
C PRO A 122 -30.49 10.10 3.39
N SER A 123 -31.22 10.38 4.47
CA SER A 123 -32.52 9.79 4.77
C SER A 123 -33.66 10.36 3.90
N GLY A 124 -33.41 11.47 3.20
CA GLY A 124 -34.42 12.28 2.50
C GLY A 124 -35.12 13.31 3.38
N ALA A 125 -34.72 13.47 4.65
CA ALA A 125 -35.24 14.54 5.49
C ALA A 125 -34.63 15.89 5.11
N LEU A 126 -35.45 16.95 5.11
CA LEU A 126 -34.97 18.31 4.89
C LEU A 126 -34.09 18.71 6.08
N TYR A 127 -32.82 18.99 5.82
CA TYR A 127 -31.87 19.42 6.84
C TYR A 127 -31.79 20.94 6.94
N TRP A 128 -31.81 21.62 5.79
CA TRP A 128 -31.62 23.07 5.75
C TRP A 128 -32.29 23.71 4.53
N ARG A 129 -32.69 24.98 4.66
CA ARG A 129 -33.22 25.83 3.58
C ARG A 129 -32.66 27.23 3.78
N THR A 130 -32.19 27.89 2.72
CA THR A 130 -31.83 29.31 2.77
C THR A 130 -33.06 30.19 3.06
N ASP A 131 -32.80 31.41 3.52
CA ASP A 131 -33.67 32.56 3.31
C ASP A 131 -33.78 32.83 1.80
N ASP A 132 -34.80 33.57 1.40
CA ASP A 132 -35.04 33.87 0.00
C ASP A 132 -34.00 34.88 -0.51
N PHE A 133 -33.49 34.64 -1.72
CA PHE A 133 -32.43 35.45 -2.32
C PHE A 133 -33.00 36.74 -2.89
N VAL A 134 -32.69 37.87 -2.24
CA VAL A 134 -33.14 39.20 -2.66
C VAL A 134 -32.00 40.16 -3.02
N ASP A 135 -30.77 39.85 -2.59
CA ASP A 135 -29.60 40.72 -2.76
C ASP A 135 -28.64 40.18 -3.84
N TRP A 136 -29.08 40.19 -5.09
CA TRP A 136 -28.25 39.79 -6.23
C TRP A 136 -27.21 40.86 -6.59
N VAL A 137 -25.95 40.44 -6.73
CA VAL A 137 -24.85 41.33 -7.10
C VAL A 137 -24.48 41.12 -8.57
N LYS A 138 -24.57 42.19 -9.36
CA LYS A 138 -24.13 42.19 -10.76
C LYS A 138 -22.61 42.27 -10.87
N VAL A 139 -22.00 41.29 -11.53
CA VAL A 139 -20.56 41.24 -11.85
C VAL A 139 -20.39 41.04 -13.35
N GLY A 140 -20.15 42.13 -14.07
CA GLY A 140 -20.12 42.08 -15.54
C GLY A 140 -21.50 41.79 -16.10
N THR A 141 -21.65 40.67 -16.81
CA THR A 141 -22.90 40.21 -17.43
C THR A 141 -23.67 39.19 -16.60
N ILE A 142 -23.14 38.77 -15.45
CA ILE A 142 -23.77 37.77 -14.58
C ILE A 142 -24.20 38.39 -13.26
N GLN A 143 -25.25 37.82 -12.68
CA GLN A 143 -25.74 38.07 -11.34
C GLN A 143 -25.29 36.92 -10.43
N ARG A 144 -24.95 37.21 -9.18
CA ARG A 144 -24.56 36.18 -8.20
C ARG A 144 -25.08 36.47 -6.80
N ILE A 145 -25.26 35.41 -6.03
CA ILE A 145 -25.48 35.49 -4.59
C ILE A 145 -24.15 35.33 -3.86
N LEU A 146 -23.83 36.27 -2.97
CA LEU A 146 -22.61 36.20 -2.18
C LEU A 146 -22.75 35.13 -1.10
N TYR A 147 -21.62 34.52 -0.74
CA TYR A 147 -21.53 33.53 0.34
C TYR A 147 -22.15 34.01 1.66
N ALA A 148 -21.99 35.30 1.99
CA ALA A 148 -22.49 35.86 3.25
C ALA A 148 -24.02 35.91 3.32
N ASP A 149 -24.68 35.87 2.17
CA ASP A 149 -26.14 35.98 2.04
C ASP A 149 -26.80 34.59 1.89
N GLN A 150 -26.00 33.52 1.83
CA GLN A 150 -26.47 32.12 1.80
C GLN A 150 -26.71 31.62 3.24
N VAL A 151 -27.74 32.16 3.87
CA VAL A 151 -28.06 31.94 5.29
C VAL A 151 -29.51 31.51 5.49
N ALA A 152 -29.83 31.00 6.67
CA ALA A 152 -31.19 30.74 7.14
C ALA A 152 -31.41 31.43 8.49
N GLY A 153 -32.27 32.44 8.53
CA GLY A 153 -32.39 33.35 9.67
C GLY A 153 -31.05 33.98 10.07
N GLY A 154 -30.19 34.29 9.10
CA GLY A 154 -28.84 34.84 9.33
C GLY A 154 -27.76 33.83 9.71
N ASN A 155 -28.06 32.53 9.80
CA ASN A 155 -27.06 31.49 10.09
C ASN A 155 -26.65 30.75 8.81
N PRO A 156 -25.35 30.60 8.52
CA PRO A 156 -24.91 29.78 7.39
C PRO A 156 -25.14 28.29 7.68
N MET A 157 -25.17 27.45 6.63
CA MET A 157 -25.33 26.01 6.77
C MET A 157 -24.06 25.37 7.34
N MET A 158 -24.01 25.14 8.65
CA MET A 158 -22.91 24.43 9.31
C MET A 158 -23.28 22.96 9.55
N LEU A 159 -22.37 22.04 9.24
CA LEU A 159 -22.53 20.62 9.57
C LEU A 159 -22.26 20.41 11.05
N LEU A 160 -23.31 20.10 11.81
CA LEU A 160 -23.24 19.82 13.24
C LEU A 160 -22.57 18.48 13.52
N ASP A 161 -22.10 18.29 14.76
CA ASP A 161 -21.38 17.08 15.19
C ASP A 161 -22.17 15.78 15.00
N ASP A 162 -23.51 15.87 14.94
CA ASP A 162 -24.43 14.74 14.74
C ASP A 162 -24.99 14.65 13.31
N ALA A 163 -24.51 15.46 12.37
CA ALA A 163 -24.98 15.40 10.99
C ALA A 163 -24.67 14.04 10.35
N PRO A 164 -25.63 13.39 9.66
CA PRO A 164 -25.39 12.10 9.05
C PRO A 164 -24.28 12.12 8.00
N LEU A 165 -23.41 11.12 8.02
CA LEU A 165 -22.39 10.91 6.99
C LEU A 165 -23.03 10.32 5.73
N GLY A 166 -22.46 10.61 4.56
CA GLY A 166 -22.88 10.03 3.27
C GLY A 166 -23.20 11.07 2.21
N THR A 167 -24.01 10.68 1.22
CA THR A 167 -24.40 11.56 0.10
C THR A 167 -25.63 12.37 0.48
N TRP A 168 -25.50 13.69 0.40
CA TRP A 168 -26.55 14.67 0.60
C TRP A 168 -26.99 15.25 -0.73
N THR A 169 -28.22 15.72 -0.81
CA THR A 169 -28.78 16.33 -2.02
C THR A 169 -29.14 17.79 -1.77
N TRP A 170 -29.10 18.61 -2.80
CA TRP A 170 -29.59 19.98 -2.77
C TRP A 170 -30.39 20.27 -4.03
N THR A 171 -31.28 21.24 -3.93
CA THR A 171 -32.12 21.70 -5.04
C THR A 171 -32.31 23.20 -4.89
N TRP A 172 -32.12 23.93 -5.99
CA TRP A 172 -32.38 25.35 -6.12
C TRP A 172 -33.77 25.55 -6.74
N TYR A 173 -34.58 26.37 -6.10
CA TYR A 173 -35.95 26.68 -6.51
C TYR A 173 -36.09 28.16 -6.83
N ASP A 174 -36.99 28.51 -7.74
CA ASP A 174 -37.47 29.87 -7.92
C ASP A 174 -38.58 30.25 -6.91
N GLU A 175 -39.15 31.44 -7.09
CA GLU A 175 -40.21 32.01 -6.23
C GLU A 175 -41.50 31.18 -6.23
N ASP A 176 -41.80 30.52 -7.35
CA ASP A 176 -42.98 29.67 -7.54
C ASP A 176 -42.75 28.22 -7.05
N ALA A 177 -41.56 27.94 -6.53
CA ALA A 177 -41.09 26.63 -6.10
C ALA A 177 -40.90 25.62 -7.25
N ASP A 178 -40.69 26.11 -8.46
CA ASP A 178 -40.21 25.30 -9.57
C ASP A 178 -38.70 25.06 -9.44
N GLU A 179 -38.28 23.85 -9.80
CA GLU A 179 -36.88 23.42 -9.71
C GLU A 179 -36.05 24.08 -10.81
N LEU A 180 -35.02 24.81 -10.41
CA LEU A 180 -34.05 25.45 -11.32
C LEU A 180 -32.86 24.55 -11.60
N ASP A 181 -32.35 23.88 -10.57
CA ASP A 181 -31.20 22.97 -10.65
C ASP A 181 -31.09 22.09 -9.39
N ASP A 182 -30.37 20.98 -9.49
CA ASP A 182 -30.15 20.05 -8.39
C ASP A 182 -28.76 19.41 -8.40
N GLY A 183 -28.35 18.88 -7.25
CA GLY A 183 -27.08 18.17 -7.18
C GLY A 183 -26.82 17.49 -5.85
N VAL A 184 -25.59 17.00 -5.71
CA VAL A 184 -25.17 16.19 -4.56
C VAL A 184 -23.79 16.58 -4.05
N PHE A 185 -23.55 16.35 -2.76
CA PHE A 185 -22.23 16.41 -2.13
C PHE A 185 -22.08 15.33 -1.05
N ALA A 186 -20.86 15.03 -0.65
CA ALA A 186 -20.58 14.09 0.42
C ALA A 186 -20.35 14.80 1.77
N VAL A 187 -20.83 14.18 2.85
CA VAL A 187 -20.49 14.54 4.24
C VAL A 187 -19.66 13.42 4.86
N GLU A 188 -18.48 13.79 5.33
CA GLU A 188 -17.47 12.90 5.92
C GLU A 188 -17.26 13.21 7.41
N ALA A 189 -16.71 12.23 8.13
CA ALA A 189 -16.41 12.38 9.56
C ALA A 189 -15.50 13.59 9.85
N ALA A 190 -15.60 14.12 11.07
CA ALA A 190 -14.72 15.18 11.53
C ALA A 190 -13.26 14.72 11.42
N ALA A 191 -12.35 15.64 11.07
CA ALA A 191 -10.92 15.32 11.00
C ALA A 191 -10.38 14.82 12.36
N ALA A 192 -10.94 15.30 13.47
CA ALA A 192 -10.57 14.86 14.81
C ALA A 192 -10.92 13.39 15.08
N ASP A 193 -12.11 12.93 14.65
CA ASP A 193 -12.55 11.55 14.87
C ASP A 193 -11.72 10.56 14.06
N VAL A 194 -11.38 10.92 12.81
CA VAL A 194 -10.46 10.12 11.97
C VAL A 194 -9.10 9.97 12.64
N VAL A 195 -8.56 11.06 13.20
CA VAL A 195 -7.27 11.03 13.91
C VAL A 195 -7.38 10.21 15.19
N ALA A 196 -8.47 10.32 15.95
CA ALA A 196 -8.68 9.53 17.16
C ALA A 196 -8.68 8.02 16.86
N GLY A 197 -9.38 7.59 15.81
CA GLY A 197 -9.36 6.19 15.36
C GLY A 197 -7.97 5.71 14.97
N LEU A 198 -7.22 6.50 14.20
CA LEU A 198 -5.83 6.16 13.83
C LEU A 198 -4.89 6.05 15.05
N VAL A 199 -5.12 6.85 16.10
CA VAL A 199 -4.35 6.76 17.35
C VAL A 199 -4.71 5.50 18.14
N GLU A 200 -5.97 5.10 18.17
CA GLU A 200 -6.43 3.86 18.81
C GLU A 200 -5.85 2.62 18.11
N ASP A 201 -5.93 2.58 16.78
CA ASP A 201 -5.34 1.52 15.96
C ASP A 201 -3.82 1.43 16.20
N LEU A 202 -3.11 2.56 16.14
CA LEU A 202 -1.67 2.60 16.39
C LEU A 202 -1.31 2.17 17.81
N THR A 203 -2.17 2.45 18.80
CA THR A 203 -1.95 2.00 20.18
C THR A 203 -2.04 0.48 20.27
N THR A 204 -3.01 -0.12 19.57
CA THR A 204 -3.17 -1.59 19.50
C THR A 204 -1.98 -2.25 18.81
N ASP A 205 -1.55 -1.72 17.66
CA ASP A 205 -0.36 -2.22 16.95
C ASP A 205 0.91 -2.15 17.81
N ILE A 206 1.06 -1.09 18.62
CA ILE A 206 2.19 -0.95 19.54
C ILE A 206 2.12 -2.00 20.65
N ASP A 207 0.95 -2.24 21.23
CA ASP A 207 0.79 -3.24 22.29
C ASP A 207 1.08 -4.66 21.78
N GLU A 208 0.61 -5.01 20.58
CA GLU A 208 0.94 -6.29 19.93
C GLU A 208 2.44 -6.44 19.69
N LEU A 209 3.11 -5.40 19.20
CA LEU A 209 4.55 -5.42 18.98
C LEU A 209 5.34 -5.56 20.29
N VAL A 210 4.86 -4.97 21.39
CA VAL A 210 5.48 -5.12 22.72
C VAL A 210 5.38 -6.56 23.19
N ASP A 211 4.23 -7.22 22.99
CA ASP A 211 4.04 -8.63 23.35
C ASP A 211 4.94 -9.55 22.50
N GLU A 212 5.08 -9.29 21.20
CA GLU A 212 5.99 -10.04 20.33
C GLU A 212 7.47 -9.87 20.75
N ILE A 213 7.87 -8.66 21.13
CA ILE A 213 9.22 -8.39 21.64
C ILE A 213 9.47 -9.13 22.95
N ALA A 214 8.47 -9.19 23.84
CA ALA A 214 8.58 -9.93 25.10
C ALA A 214 8.75 -11.43 24.86
N ALA A 215 7.96 -12.01 23.95
CA ALA A 215 8.08 -13.42 23.56
C ALA A 215 9.46 -13.73 22.95
N LEU A 216 9.97 -12.85 22.07
CA LEU A 216 11.30 -13.01 21.49
C LEU A 216 12.41 -12.92 22.55
N ALA A 217 12.24 -12.08 23.58
CA ALA A 217 13.19 -11.98 24.68
C ALA A 217 13.26 -13.30 25.48
N ASP A 218 12.12 -13.95 25.71
CA ASP A 218 12.05 -15.26 26.36
C ASP A 218 12.72 -16.34 25.50
N ASP A 219 12.46 -16.39 24.20
CA ASP A 219 13.11 -17.32 23.26
C ASP A 219 14.66 -17.17 23.27
N ILE A 220 15.17 -15.94 23.36
CA ILE A 220 16.61 -15.67 23.46
C ILE A 220 17.21 -16.23 24.76
N VAL A 221 16.48 -16.14 25.87
CA VAL A 221 16.90 -16.73 27.15
C VAL A 221 16.99 -18.25 27.03
N ASP A 222 16.00 -18.89 26.42
CA ASP A 222 15.97 -20.34 26.20
C ASP A 222 17.13 -20.78 25.30
N TYR A 223 17.36 -20.11 24.17
CA TYR A 223 18.50 -20.42 23.30
C TYR A 223 19.86 -20.21 23.98
N SER A 224 19.98 -19.23 24.87
CA SER A 224 21.19 -19.03 25.67
C SER A 224 21.44 -20.21 26.63
N SER A 225 20.38 -20.74 27.24
CA SER A 225 20.44 -21.94 28.08
C SER A 225 20.86 -23.18 27.28
N ASP A 226 20.22 -23.41 26.13
CA ASP A 226 20.55 -24.52 25.23
C ASP A 226 21.99 -24.45 24.74
N PHE A 227 22.48 -23.26 24.41
CA PHE A 227 23.87 -23.04 24.00
C PHE A 227 24.86 -23.42 25.11
N ASN A 228 24.56 -23.07 26.37
CA ASN A 228 25.38 -23.48 27.51
C ASN A 228 25.39 -25.00 27.68
N SER A 229 24.25 -25.67 27.50
CA SER A 229 24.19 -27.14 27.54
C SER A 229 25.04 -27.79 26.43
N VAL A 230 24.98 -27.27 25.20
CA VAL A 230 25.83 -27.74 24.09
C VAL A 230 27.30 -27.55 24.41
N LYS A 231 27.69 -26.41 24.98
CA LYS A 231 29.07 -26.14 25.42
C LYS A 231 29.55 -27.20 26.44
N ASP A 232 28.72 -27.54 27.42
CA ASP A 232 29.05 -28.56 28.41
C ASP A 232 29.18 -29.96 27.79
N ASN A 233 28.28 -30.31 26.86
CA ASN A 233 28.37 -31.56 26.11
C ASN A 233 29.66 -31.65 25.28
N ILE A 234 30.08 -30.56 24.63
CA ILE A 234 31.35 -30.50 23.90
C ILE A 234 32.55 -30.74 24.83
N ALA A 235 32.54 -30.15 26.03
CA ALA A 235 33.58 -30.38 27.02
C ALA A 235 33.64 -31.86 27.45
N ALA A 236 32.49 -32.47 27.74
CA ALA A 236 32.42 -33.89 28.10
C ALA A 236 32.91 -34.82 26.97
N VAL A 237 32.62 -34.50 25.71
CA VAL A 237 33.13 -35.24 24.55
C VAL A 237 34.65 -35.10 24.43
N ALA A 238 35.20 -33.92 24.71
CA ALA A 238 36.64 -33.70 24.70
C ALA A 238 37.35 -34.54 25.76
N ASP A 239 36.78 -34.62 26.97
CA ASP A 239 37.30 -35.47 28.06
C ASP A 239 37.25 -36.95 27.67
N LEU A 240 36.12 -37.42 27.13
CA LEU A 240 35.98 -38.81 26.67
C LEU A 240 36.97 -39.16 25.54
N ALA A 241 37.24 -38.20 24.64
CA ALA A 241 38.23 -38.38 23.58
C ALA A 241 39.65 -38.50 24.15
N ALA A 242 40.00 -37.70 25.17
CA ALA A 242 41.28 -37.81 25.86
C ALA A 242 41.46 -39.17 26.55
N ASP A 243 40.41 -39.65 27.24
CA ASP A 243 40.41 -40.98 27.86
C ASP A 243 40.57 -42.10 26.83
N ALA A 244 39.90 -41.99 25.69
CA ALA A 244 40.02 -42.96 24.60
C ALA A 244 41.43 -43.00 23.99
N VAL A 245 42.09 -41.85 23.85
CA VAL A 245 43.49 -41.76 23.40
C VAL A 245 44.41 -42.45 24.41
N ALA A 246 44.28 -42.14 25.70
CA ALA A 246 45.08 -42.76 26.75
C ALA A 246 44.88 -44.29 26.80
N ALA A 247 43.65 -44.77 26.64
CA ALA A 247 43.35 -46.20 26.56
C ALA A 247 43.99 -46.87 25.32
N ALA A 248 44.00 -46.18 24.17
CA ALA A 248 44.62 -46.67 22.95
C ALA A 248 46.16 -46.74 23.08
N GLU A 249 46.80 -45.75 23.70
CA GLU A 249 48.23 -45.76 24.01
C GLU A 249 48.60 -46.93 24.94
N ALA A 250 47.83 -47.13 26.02
CA ALA A 250 48.03 -48.26 26.93
C ALA A 250 47.88 -49.63 26.22
N ALA A 251 46.92 -49.74 25.29
CA ALA A 251 46.76 -50.95 24.48
C ALA A 251 47.95 -51.17 23.53
N ALA A 252 48.48 -50.11 22.91
CA ALA A 252 49.65 -50.18 22.05
C ALA A 252 50.91 -50.63 22.82
N ASP A 253 51.09 -50.13 24.03
CA ASP A 253 52.18 -50.55 24.93
C ASP A 253 52.04 -52.03 25.30
N ALA A 254 50.83 -52.49 25.63
CA ALA A 254 50.57 -53.89 25.94
C ALA A 254 50.88 -54.81 24.75
N VAL A 255 50.49 -54.42 23.53
CA VAL A 255 50.82 -55.17 22.30
C VAL A 255 52.33 -55.25 22.09
N THR A 256 53.06 -54.15 22.31
CA THR A 256 54.52 -54.13 22.22
C THR A 256 55.16 -55.08 23.24
N SER A 257 54.65 -55.11 24.47
CA SER A 257 55.10 -56.06 25.49
C SER A 257 54.85 -57.51 25.10
N VAL A 258 53.67 -57.82 24.54
CA VAL A 258 53.34 -59.18 24.06
C VAL A 258 54.27 -59.59 22.92
N ALA A 259 54.57 -58.68 21.99
CA ALA A 259 55.50 -58.94 20.89
C ALA A 259 56.91 -59.27 21.41
N SER A 260 57.39 -58.58 22.45
CA SER A 260 58.67 -58.88 23.10
C SER A 260 58.67 -60.29 23.71
N VAL A 261 57.66 -60.63 24.52
CA VAL A 261 57.53 -61.96 25.14
C VAL A 261 57.44 -63.07 24.10
N ALA A 262 56.71 -62.83 23.00
CA ALA A 262 56.63 -63.78 21.89
C ALA A 262 58.00 -63.99 21.21
N GLY A 263 58.78 -62.93 21.06
CA GLY A 263 60.17 -63.00 20.55
C GLY A 263 61.08 -63.82 21.46
N GLU A 264 61.02 -63.59 22.78
CA GLU A 264 61.76 -64.37 23.77
C GLU A 264 61.37 -65.86 23.75
N ALA A 265 60.07 -66.15 23.68
CA ALA A 265 59.57 -67.51 23.59
C ALA A 265 60.03 -68.21 22.30
N ALA A 266 60.04 -67.50 21.16
CA ALA A 266 60.54 -68.03 19.90
C ALA A 266 62.04 -68.35 19.96
N ALA A 267 62.83 -67.48 20.59
CA ALA A 267 64.26 -67.72 20.81
C ALA A 267 64.49 -68.95 21.69
N ALA A 268 63.80 -69.04 22.83
CA ALA A 268 63.89 -70.20 23.72
C ALA A 268 63.48 -71.52 23.03
N ALA A 269 62.48 -71.48 22.16
CA ALA A 269 62.08 -72.63 21.35
C ALA A 269 63.17 -73.04 20.33
N ALA A 270 63.85 -72.08 19.72
CA ALA A 270 64.98 -72.34 18.83
C ALA A 270 66.16 -72.97 19.58
N ASP A 271 66.53 -72.42 20.74
CA ASP A 271 67.59 -72.96 21.60
C ASP A 271 67.27 -74.40 22.05
N ALA A 272 66.02 -74.66 22.44
CA ALA A 272 65.56 -76.00 22.81
C ALA A 272 65.63 -76.98 21.64
N ALA A 273 65.29 -76.54 20.41
CA ALA A 273 65.41 -77.36 19.21
C ALA A 273 66.87 -77.68 18.88
N GLU A 274 67.77 -76.72 19.03
CA GLU A 274 69.22 -76.92 18.86
C GLU A 274 69.77 -77.91 19.90
N ALA A 275 69.42 -77.74 21.18
CA ALA A 275 69.81 -78.66 22.24
C ALA A 275 69.28 -80.08 22.01
N ALA A 276 68.03 -80.22 21.53
CA ALA A 276 67.43 -81.51 21.19
C ALA A 276 68.18 -82.20 20.04
N ASN A 277 68.58 -81.45 19.01
CA ASN A 277 69.38 -81.98 17.90
C ASN A 277 70.78 -82.41 18.39
N ALA A 278 71.45 -81.60 19.21
CA ALA A 278 72.74 -81.97 19.79
C ALA A 278 72.65 -83.24 20.66
N ALA A 279 71.58 -83.37 21.44
CA ALA A 279 71.33 -84.57 22.25
C ALA A 279 71.08 -85.81 21.37
N LYS A 280 70.33 -85.67 20.27
CA LYS A 280 70.14 -86.73 19.27
C LYS A 280 71.48 -87.16 18.67
N ASP A 281 72.29 -86.22 18.21
CA ASP A 281 73.59 -86.50 17.61
C ASP A 281 74.54 -87.21 18.59
N ALA A 282 74.55 -86.79 19.86
CA ALA A 282 75.31 -87.46 20.91
C ALA A 282 74.83 -88.92 21.14
N ALA A 283 73.51 -89.15 21.14
CA ALA A 283 72.95 -90.50 21.26
C ALA A 283 73.31 -91.38 20.05
N ASP A 284 73.24 -90.85 18.83
CA ASP A 284 73.65 -91.54 17.60
C ASP A 284 75.16 -91.87 17.62
N GLY A 285 75.99 -90.96 18.13
CA GLY A 285 77.41 -91.23 18.38
C GLY A 285 77.63 -92.38 19.38
N LEU A 286 76.83 -92.44 20.45
CA LEU A 286 76.90 -93.50 21.45
C LEU A 286 76.51 -94.86 20.87
N THR A 287 75.45 -94.92 20.05
CA THR A 287 75.06 -96.17 19.38
C THR A 287 76.18 -96.68 18.48
N THR A 288 76.86 -95.80 17.75
CA THR A 288 78.02 -96.12 16.92
C THR A 288 79.17 -96.68 17.77
N LEU A 289 79.46 -96.06 18.93
CA LEU A 289 80.49 -96.53 19.86
C LEU A 289 80.13 -97.91 20.45
N VAL A 290 78.88 -98.12 20.84
CA VAL A 290 78.39 -99.42 21.35
C VAL A 290 78.50 -100.50 20.29
N TYR A 291 78.08 -100.24 19.04
CA TYR A 291 78.26 -101.18 17.95
C TYR A 291 79.74 -101.43 17.62
N GLY A 292 80.58 -100.39 17.69
CA GLY A 292 82.04 -100.52 17.55
C GLY A 292 82.66 -101.38 18.66
N ALA A 293 82.25 -101.20 19.91
CA ALA A 293 82.72 -101.96 21.07
C ALA A 293 82.23 -103.42 21.05
N ILE A 294 80.98 -103.66 20.61
CA ILE A 294 80.46 -105.01 20.36
C ILE A 294 81.27 -105.68 19.23
N GLY A 295 81.54 -104.97 18.14
CA GLY A 295 82.41 -105.46 17.06
C GLY A 295 83.82 -105.81 17.54
N ALA A 296 84.47 -104.91 18.29
CA ALA A 296 85.81 -105.11 18.82
C ALA A 296 85.88 -106.25 19.85
N SER A 297 84.86 -106.37 20.72
CA SER A 297 84.77 -107.47 21.69
C SER A 297 84.50 -108.82 21.04
N LEU A 298 83.71 -108.88 19.96
CA LEU A 298 83.56 -110.07 19.13
C LEU A 298 84.88 -110.46 18.45
N VAL A 299 85.63 -109.49 17.92
CA VAL A 299 86.96 -109.74 17.33
C VAL A 299 87.95 -110.23 18.40
N ALA A 300 87.97 -109.61 19.59
CA ALA A 300 88.80 -110.05 20.70
C ALA A 300 88.41 -111.44 21.21
N ALA A 301 87.11 -111.75 21.29
CA ALA A 301 86.61 -113.08 21.64
C ALA A 301 87.03 -114.11 20.58
N LEU A 302 86.97 -113.78 19.29
CA LEU A 302 87.48 -114.65 18.22
C LEU A 302 88.99 -114.88 18.37
N ALA A 303 89.77 -113.84 18.63
CA ALA A 303 91.22 -113.94 18.84
C ALA A 303 91.56 -114.80 20.07
N ALA A 304 90.79 -114.71 21.14
CA ALA A 304 90.92 -115.56 22.32
C ALA A 304 90.60 -117.03 22.02
N ILE A 305 89.54 -117.31 21.25
CA ILE A 305 89.19 -118.66 20.78
C ILE A 305 90.32 -119.23 19.90
N VAL A 306 90.84 -118.45 18.95
CA VAL A 306 91.97 -118.86 18.09
C VAL A 306 93.24 -119.12 18.91
N SER A 307 93.50 -118.33 19.95
CA SER A 307 94.63 -118.55 20.87
C SER A 307 94.46 -119.82 21.70
N LEU A 308 93.24 -120.12 22.17
CA LEU A 308 92.88 -121.40 22.80
C LEU A 308 93.07 -122.59 21.84
N MET A 309 92.71 -122.45 20.56
CA MET A 309 92.94 -123.49 19.55
C MET A 309 94.44 -123.73 19.29
N GLN A 310 95.27 -122.68 19.30
CA GLN A 310 96.73 -122.82 19.16
C GLN A 310 97.36 -123.50 20.40
N ILE A 311 96.86 -123.22 21.61
CA ILE A 311 97.30 -123.90 22.84
C ILE A 311 96.85 -125.36 22.85
N SER A 312 95.61 -125.66 22.42
CA SER A 312 95.11 -127.03 22.26
C SER A 312 95.98 -127.87 21.31
N LYS A 313 96.44 -127.30 20.19
CA LYS A 313 97.37 -127.99 19.27
C LYS A 313 98.75 -128.25 19.87
N ARG A 314 99.19 -127.48 20.87
CA ARG A 314 100.51 -127.62 21.51
C ARG A 314 100.54 -128.64 22.65
N ILE A 315 99.39 -129.03 23.19
CA ILE A 315 99.28 -130.05 24.25
C ILE A 315 98.99 -131.44 23.67
N ALA A 316 98.49 -131.51 22.43
CA ALA A 316 98.19 -132.76 21.73
C ALA A 316 99.32 -133.28 20.80
N GLY A 317 100.56 -132.80 20.98
CA GLY A 317 101.75 -133.23 20.23
C GLY A 317 102.95 -133.41 21.13
#